data_AF-A0A557STQ4-F1
#
_entry.id   AF-A0A557STQ4-F1
#
_cell.length_a   1.000
_cell.length_b   1.000
_cell.length_c   1.000
_cell.angle_alpha   90.00
_cell.angle_beta   90.00
_cell.angle_gamma   90.00
#
_symmetry.space_group_name_H-M   'P 1'
#
loop_
_entity.id
_entity.type
_entity.pdbx_description
1 polymer ?
#
loop_
_entity_poly.entity_id
_entity_poly.type
_entity_poly.pdbx_seq_one_letter_code
_entity_poly.pdbx_strand_id
1 'polypeptide(L)' 'MTMVRNLIPTCSKCGSLVSDHIEPEVKKEGLIKEGKYVDNVWVCNECLKINKTS' A
#
# COMPACT_ATOMS: atom_id res chain seq x y z
N MET A 1 -10.87 24.23 5.28
CA MET A 1 -10.56 22.88 4.77
C MET A 1 -10.05 23.06 3.36
N THR A 2 -8.92 22.50 2.92
CA THR A 2 -8.76 21.05 2.69
C THR A 2 -7.27 20.74 2.57
N MET A 3 -6.70 20.01 3.53
CA MET A 3 -5.39 19.37 3.35
C MET A 3 -5.65 18.01 2.69
N VAL A 4 -5.80 17.96 1.37
CA VAL A 4 -5.57 16.72 0.62
C VAL A 4 -4.06 16.56 0.48
N ARG A 5 -3.40 16.25 1.60
CA ARG A 5 -2.04 15.73 1.55
C ARG A 5 -2.17 14.37 0.90
N ASN A 6 -1.55 14.20 -0.26
CA ASN A 6 -1.26 12.92 -0.90
C ASN A 6 -0.41 12.05 0.05
N LEU A 7 -1.00 11.59 1.15
CA LEU A 7 -0.42 10.66 2.11
C LEU A 7 -0.71 9.28 1.57
N ILE A 8 -0.08 8.93 0.44
CA ILE A 8 -0.06 7.54 0.00
C ILE A 8 0.57 6.76 1.15
N PRO A 9 -0.17 5.82 1.73
CA PRO A 9 0.35 5.07 2.86
C PRO A 9 1.56 4.23 2.46
N THR A 10 2.40 3.87 3.43
CA THR A 10 3.56 3.01 3.21
C THR A 10 3.40 1.69 3.93
N CYS A 11 3.85 0.61 3.30
CA CYS A 11 3.88 -0.71 3.90
C CYS A 11 4.77 -0.70 5.14
N SER A 12 4.21 -1.03 6.30
CA SER A 12 4.94 -1.10 7.56
C SER A 12 6.01 -2.21 7.58
N LYS A 13 5.99 -3.15 6.63
CA LYS A 13 6.94 -4.28 6.54
C LYS A 13 8.14 -4.01 5.64
N CYS A 14 7.92 -3.34 4.50
CA CYS A 14 8.97 -3.11 3.49
C CYS A 14 9.18 -1.63 3.12
N GLY A 15 8.39 -0.71 3.68
CA GLY A 15 8.46 0.72 3.38
C GLY A 15 7.96 1.12 1.98
N SER A 16 7.54 0.17 1.13
CA SER A 16 7.00 0.49 -0.20
C SER A 16 5.69 1.27 -0.09
N LEU A 17 5.48 2.23 -1.00
CA LEU A 17 4.19 2.91 -1.14
C LEU A 17 3.10 1.90 -1.46
N VAL A 18 2.01 1.97 -0.71
CA VAL A 18 0.85 1.12 -0.87
C VAL A 18 -0.43 1.91 -0.89
N SER A 19 -1.40 1.43 -1.65
CA SER A 19 -2.76 1.94 -1.61
C SER A 19 -3.72 0.79 -1.82
N ASP A 20 -4.90 0.85 -1.21
CA ASP A 20 -6.02 -0.04 -1.50
C ASP A 20 -6.77 0.41 -2.76
N HIS A 21 -6.76 1.72 -3.02
CA HIS A 21 -7.27 2.34 -4.23
C HIS A 21 -6.11 2.88 -5.06
N ILE A 22 -5.66 2.09 -6.04
CA ILE A 22 -4.67 2.52 -7.03
C ILE A 22 -5.42 2.84 -8.32
N GLU A 23 -5.39 4.10 -8.73
CA GLU A 23 -5.87 4.47 -10.05
C GLU A 23 -5.00 3.77 -11.11
N PRO A 24 -5.62 3.22 -12.18
CA PRO A 24 -4.91 2.42 -13.18
C PRO A 24 -3.77 3.19 -13.87
N GLU A 25 -3.84 4.52 -13.89
CA GLU A 25 -2.81 5.42 -14.38
C GLU A 25 -1.54 5.35 -13.53
N VAL A 26 -1.68 5.28 -12.21
CA VAL A 26 -0.57 5.22 -11.25
C VAL A 26 0.01 3.80 -11.15
N LYS A 27 -0.83 2.77 -11.38
CA LYS A 27 -0.38 1.37 -11.50
C LYS A 27 0.58 1.19 -12.68
N LYS A 28 0.37 1.91 -13.78
CA LYS A 28 1.23 1.85 -14.98
C LYS A 28 2.65 2.33 -14.73
N GLU A 29 2.84 3.28 -13.82
CA GLU A 29 4.18 3.78 -13.48
C GLU A 29 4.91 2.88 -12.45
N GLY A 30 4.23 1.90 -11.85
CA GLY A 30 4.84 0.99 -10.88
C GLY A 30 5.27 1.66 -9.57
N LEU A 31 4.86 2.91 -9.33
CA LEU A 31 5.27 3.71 -8.18
C LEU A 31 4.57 3.29 -6.87
N ILE A 32 3.36 2.71 -6.96
CA ILE A 32 2.55 2.30 -5.81
C ILE A 32 2.16 0.84 -5.95
N LYS A 33 2.34 0.07 -4.88
CA LYS A 33 1.97 -1.34 -4.81
C LYS A 33 0.59 -1.52 -4.20
N GLU A 34 -0.12 -2.57 -4.61
CA GLU A 34 -1.41 -2.88 -4.01
C GLU A 34 -1.21 -3.41 -2.58
N GLY A 35 -1.88 -2.78 -1.62
CA GLY A 35 -1.79 -3.15 -0.21
C GLY A 35 -3.13 -3.06 0.48
N LYS A 36 -3.17 -3.59 1.70
CA LYS A 36 -4.37 -3.57 2.54
C LYS A 36 -4.02 -2.95 3.89
N TYR A 37 -5.01 -2.27 4.45
CA TYR A 37 -4.96 -1.80 5.82
C TYR A 37 -5.40 -2.93 6.75
N VAL A 38 -4.48 -3.48 7.53
CA VAL A 38 -4.67 -4.63 8.41
C VAL A 38 -3.99 -4.30 9.75
N ASP A 39 -4.63 -4.60 10.89
CA ASP A 39 -4.06 -4.31 12.22
C ASP A 39 -3.63 -2.84 12.42
N ASN A 40 -4.43 -1.90 11.91
CA ASN A 40 -4.15 -0.46 11.99
C ASN A 40 -2.83 -0.04 11.29
N VAL A 41 -2.26 -0.91 10.45
CA VAL A 41 -1.06 -0.65 9.64
C VAL A 41 -1.31 -0.98 8.18
N TRP A 42 -0.59 -0.30 7.29
CA TRP A 42 -0.63 -0.59 5.87
C TRP A 42 0.38 -1.70 5.54
N VAL A 43 -0.05 -2.70 4.78
CA VAL A 43 0.82 -3.82 4.38
C VAL A 43 0.57 -4.14 2.91
N CYS A 44 1.63 -4.21 2.11
CA CYS A 44 1.52 -4.63 0.72
C CYS A 44 1.08 -6.09 0.60
N ASN A 45 0.40 -6.43 -0.50
CA ASN A 45 -0.03 -7.79 -0.77
C ASN A 45 1.13 -8.79 -0.80
N GLU A 46 2.34 -8.37 -1.18
CA GLU A 46 3.54 -9.21 -1.13
C GLU A 46 3.88 -9.62 0.31
N CYS A 47 3.97 -8.67 1.24
CA CYS A 47 4.25 -8.96 2.65
C CYS A 47 3.11 -9.72 3.34
N LEU A 48 1.86 -9.51 2.92
CA LEU A 48 0.71 -10.29 3.41
C LEU A 48 0.76 -11.75 2.94
N LYS A 49 1.19 -12.01 1.69
CA LYS A 49 1.32 -13.37 1.16
C LYS A 49 2.42 -14.17 1.85
N ILE A 50 3.53 -13.52 2.23
CA ILE A 50 4.65 -14.19 2.90
C ILE A 50 4.26 -14.71 4.30
N ASN A 51 3.30 -14.05 4.98
CA ASN A 51 2.83 -14.50 6.31
C ASN A 51 1.86 -15.70 6.28
N LYS A 52 1.49 -16.22 5.10
CA LYS A 52 0.55 -17.35 4.97
C LYS A 52 1.22 -18.72 4.78
N THR A 53 2.54 -18.80 4.97
CA THR A 53 3.26 -20.07 4.87
C THR A 53 3.95 -20.35 6.20
N SER A 54 3.22 -20.96 7.12
CA SER A 54 3.80 -21.73 8.22
C SER A 54 2.93 -22.94 8.52
#